data_AF-A0A6A6LD65-F1
#
_entry.id   AF-A0A6A6LD65-F1
#
_cell.length_a   1.000
_cell.length_b   1.000
_cell.length_c   1.000
_cell.angle_alpha   90.00
_cell.angle_beta   90.00
_cell.angle_gamma   90.00
#
_symmetry.space_group_name_H-M   'P 1'
#
loop_
_entity.id
_entity.type
_entity.pdbx_description
1 polymer ?
#
loop_
_entity_poly.entity_id
_entity_poly.type
_entity_poly.pdbx_seq_one_letter_code
_entity_poly.pdbx_strand_id
1 'polypeptide(L)'
;MGCLCTKLRIKHQDPVRIKHQDLAVLASQTNFNEAQVEALFAFQLYDMRQTGFIERSEVKKLILALLQESDLILPDDIVESIIDKTFKDADTGGDGKIDVREWEEFVIRNPTVLKTMTIPYLKDLTTEFPSFVLISEIEDDLNK
;
A
#
# COMPACT_ATOMS: atom_id res chain seq x y z
N MET A 1 -54.32 -27.41 -6.63
CA MET A 1 -54.23 -26.85 -5.26
C MET A 1 -53.21 -27.69 -4.51
N GLY A 2 -52.03 -27.25 -4.07
CA GLY A 2 -51.36 -25.95 -4.10
C GLY A 2 -49.86 -26.19 -3.94
N CYS A 3 -49.07 -25.23 -4.41
CA CYS A 3 -47.61 -25.21 -4.29
C CYS A 3 -47.21 -24.93 -2.83
N LEU A 4 -46.25 -25.67 -2.28
CA LEU A 4 -45.58 -25.34 -1.01
C LEU A 4 -44.09 -25.20 -1.26
N CYS A 5 -43.71 -24.00 -1.70
CA CYS A 5 -42.37 -23.48 -1.48
C CYS A 5 -42.20 -23.21 0.01
N THR A 6 -41.23 -23.84 0.67
CA THR A 6 -40.74 -23.38 1.98
C THR A 6 -39.22 -23.34 1.98
N LYS A 7 -38.73 -22.12 1.71
CA LYS A 7 -37.42 -21.49 1.97
C LYS A 7 -36.35 -22.37 2.62
N LEU A 8 -35.24 -22.58 1.91
CA LEU A 8 -33.94 -22.89 2.49
C LEU A 8 -33.54 -21.76 3.45
N ARG A 9 -33.48 -22.08 4.74
CA ARG A 9 -32.99 -21.19 5.79
C ARG A 9 -31.46 -21.19 5.72
N ILE A 10 -30.88 -20.22 5.03
CA ILE A 10 -29.44 -19.93 5.16
C ILE A 10 -29.24 -19.49 6.62
N LYS A 11 -28.54 -20.31 7.41
CA LYS A 11 -28.09 -19.89 8.73
C LYS A 11 -27.10 -18.76 8.49
N HIS A 12 -27.48 -17.54 8.86
CA HIS A 12 -26.52 -16.45 9.01
C HIS A 12 -25.50 -16.92 10.05
N GLN A 13 -24.29 -17.22 9.60
CA GLN A 13 -23.16 -17.43 10.49
C GLN A 13 -22.94 -16.10 11.20
N ASP A 14 -23.02 -16.09 12.53
CA ASP A 14 -22.75 -14.90 13.33
C ASP A 14 -21.37 -14.31 12.96
N PRO A 15 -21.22 -12.97 12.86
CA PRO A 15 -19.91 -12.38 12.65
C PRO A 15 -18.99 -12.81 13.78
N VAL A 16 -17.83 -13.38 13.43
CA VAL A 16 -16.84 -13.87 14.39
C VAL A 16 -16.48 -12.73 15.35
N ARG A 17 -16.94 -12.83 16.59
CA ARG A 17 -16.63 -11.87 17.65
C ARG A 17 -15.20 -12.13 18.12
N ILE A 18 -14.24 -11.51 17.45
CA ILE A 18 -12.82 -11.57 17.83
C ILE A 18 -12.70 -10.96 19.24
N LYS A 19 -12.18 -11.73 20.20
CA LYS A 19 -11.98 -11.23 21.56
C LYS A 19 -10.74 -10.34 21.59
N HIS A 20 -10.68 -9.39 22.52
CA HIS A 20 -9.51 -8.51 22.69
C HIS A 20 -8.20 -9.31 22.92
N GLN A 21 -8.32 -10.51 23.48
CA GLN A 21 -7.21 -11.44 23.69
C GLN A 21 -6.72 -12.10 22.39
N ASP A 22 -7.59 -12.22 21.38
CA ASP A 22 -7.24 -12.70 20.04
C ASP A 22 -6.52 -11.62 19.22
N LEU A 23 -6.84 -10.32 19.43
CA LEU A 23 -6.10 -9.20 18.84
C LEU A 23 -4.65 -9.15 19.31
N ALA A 24 -4.40 -9.35 20.61
CA ALA A 24 -3.05 -9.38 21.16
C ALA A 24 -2.22 -10.55 20.60
N VAL A 25 -2.85 -11.69 20.36
CA VAL A 25 -2.21 -12.86 19.73
C VAL A 25 -1.89 -12.57 18.26
N LEU A 26 -2.82 -11.99 17.50
CA LEU A 26 -2.58 -11.58 16.11
C LEU A 26 -1.47 -10.52 16.01
N ALA A 27 -1.48 -9.52 16.88
CA ALA A 27 -0.43 -8.49 16.95
C ALA A 27 0.96 -9.08 17.29
N SER A 28 1.02 -10.10 18.15
CA SER A 28 2.26 -10.82 18.45
C SER A 28 2.76 -11.74 17.32
N GLN A 29 1.90 -12.05 16.35
CA GLN A 29 2.21 -12.84 15.15
C GLN A 29 2.58 -11.96 13.96
N THR A 30 2.25 -10.67 13.99
CA THR A 30 2.58 -9.71 12.94
C THR A 30 3.82 -8.90 13.31
N ASN A 31 4.98 -9.56 13.42
CA ASN A 31 6.25 -8.84 13.42
C ASN A 31 6.58 -8.43 11.99
N PHE A 32 5.92 -7.37 11.50
CA PHE A 32 6.36 -6.73 10.27
C PHE A 32 7.76 -6.15 10.48
N ASN A 33 8.68 -6.47 9.58
CA ASN A 33 9.99 -5.83 9.62
C ASN A 33 9.91 -4.43 9.01
N GLU A 34 10.91 -3.58 9.28
CA GLU A 34 10.97 -2.20 8.77
C GLU A 34 10.76 -2.12 7.25
N ALA A 35 11.39 -3.03 6.49
CA ALA A 35 11.27 -3.08 5.04
C ALA A 35 9.84 -3.42 4.55
N GLN A 36 9.11 -4.28 5.26
CA GLN A 36 7.71 -4.59 4.95
C GLN A 36 6.81 -3.39 5.22
N VAL A 37 7.06 -2.67 6.31
CA VAL A 37 6.32 -1.43 6.62
C VAL A 37 6.59 -0.37 5.56
N GLU A 38 7.86 -0.16 5.17
CA GLU A 38 8.22 0.77 4.10
C GLU A 38 7.60 0.38 2.75
N ALA A 39 7.63 -0.91 2.40
CA ALA A 39 7.04 -1.41 1.16
C ALA A 39 5.52 -1.18 1.13
N LEU A 40 4.80 -1.50 2.22
CA LEU A 40 3.36 -1.29 2.32
C LEU A 40 2.98 0.19 2.29
N PHE A 41 3.74 1.05 2.98
CA PHE A 41 3.52 2.48 2.95
C PHE A 41 3.73 3.06 1.55
N ALA A 42 4.80 2.65 0.87
CA ALA A 42 5.06 3.06 -0.51
C ALA A 42 3.98 2.57 -1.48
N PHE A 43 3.46 1.35 -1.29
CA PHE A 43 2.35 0.83 -2.08
C PHE A 43 1.11 1.73 -1.95
N GLN A 44 0.74 2.08 -0.71
CA GLN A 44 -0.39 2.97 -0.45
C GLN A 44 -0.20 4.37 -1.03
N LEU A 45 1.04 4.87 -1.06
CA LEU A 45 1.35 6.16 -1.66
C LEU A 45 1.20 6.13 -3.19
N TYR A 46 1.54 5.01 -3.84
CA TYR A 46 1.45 4.86 -5.28
C TYR A 46 0.05 4.51 -5.80
N ASP A 47 -0.75 3.77 -5.03
CA ASP A 47 -2.18 3.51 -5.31
C ASP A 47 -3.02 4.76 -4.98
N MET A 48 -2.86 5.80 -5.79
CA MET A 48 -3.49 7.11 -5.60
C MET A 48 -5.03 7.05 -5.56
N ARG A 49 -5.63 6.07 -6.25
CA ARG A 49 -7.10 5.86 -6.23
C ARG A 49 -7.57 4.88 -5.16
N GLN A 50 -6.67 4.32 -4.36
CA GLN A 50 -6.98 3.36 -3.29
C GLN A 50 -7.79 2.16 -3.82
N THR A 51 -7.39 1.65 -4.98
CA THR A 51 -8.04 0.51 -5.64
C THR A 51 -7.58 -0.84 -5.08
N GLY A 52 -6.51 -0.84 -4.28
CA GLY A 52 -5.79 -2.03 -3.84
C GLY A 52 -4.78 -2.54 -4.85
N PHE A 53 -4.52 -1.79 -5.93
CA PHE A 53 -3.60 -2.14 -7.00
C PHE A 53 -2.88 -0.88 -7.51
N ILE A 54 -1.63 -1.03 -7.94
CA ILE A 54 -0.96 0.03 -8.68
C ILE A 54 -1.26 -0.16 -10.17
N GLU A 55 -2.04 0.75 -10.72
CA GLU A 55 -2.43 0.70 -12.12
C GLU A 55 -1.46 1.45 -13.04
N ARG A 56 -1.43 1.09 -14.32
CA ARG A 56 -0.61 1.75 -15.35
C ARG A 56 -0.80 3.27 -15.40
N SER A 57 -2.04 3.72 -15.23
CA SER A 57 -2.39 5.15 -15.24
C SER A 57 -1.75 5.92 -14.07
N GLU A 58 -1.50 5.25 -12.94
CA GLU A 58 -0.91 5.84 -11.75
C GLU A 58 0.59 5.95 -11.90
N VAL A 59 1.23 4.89 -12.42
CA VAL A 59 2.64 4.90 -12.78
C VAL A 59 2.94 5.99 -13.81
N LYS A 60 2.08 6.15 -14.83
CA LYS A 60 2.22 7.23 -15.83
C LYS A 60 2.19 8.61 -15.19
N LYS A 61 1.21 8.87 -14.30
CA LYS A 61 1.10 10.15 -13.58
C LYS A 61 2.33 10.43 -12.73
N LEU A 62 2.82 9.41 -12.01
CA LEU A 62 4.02 9.52 -11.19
C LEU A 62 5.24 9.89 -12.04
N ILE A 63 5.47 9.20 -13.16
CA ILE A 63 6.60 9.49 -14.06
C ILE A 63 6.50 10.92 -14.60
N LEU A 64 5.31 11.34 -15.05
CA LEU A 64 5.13 12.70 -15.57
C LEU A 64 5.38 13.77 -14.49
N ALA A 65 4.95 13.53 -13.25
CA ALA A 65 5.22 14.42 -12.12
C ALA A 65 6.74 14.54 -11.85
N LEU A 66 7.45 13.41 -11.80
CA LEU A 66 8.91 13.38 -11.57
C LEU A 66 9.69 14.10 -12.67
N LEU A 67 9.29 13.90 -13.93
CA LEU A 67 9.89 14.60 -15.07
C LEU A 67 9.65 16.11 -14.97
N GLN A 68 8.43 16.52 -14.61
CA GLN A 68 8.10 17.93 -14.41
C GLN A 68 8.89 18.56 -13.26
N GLU A 69 9.04 17.88 -12.12
CA GLU A 69 9.84 18.36 -10.99
C GLU A 69 11.33 18.48 -11.33
N SER A 70 11.81 17.69 -12.28
CA SER A 70 13.20 17.69 -12.75
C SER A 70 13.45 18.59 -13.96
N ASP A 71 12.45 19.38 -14.40
CA ASP A 71 12.49 20.17 -15.64
C ASP A 71 12.86 19.34 -16.90
N LEU A 72 12.48 18.06 -16.92
CA LEU A 72 12.70 17.12 -18.02
C LEU A 72 11.42 16.94 -18.83
N ILE A 73 11.57 16.86 -20.16
CA ILE A 73 10.47 16.56 -21.08
C ILE A 73 10.88 15.34 -21.90
N LEU A 74 10.13 14.25 -21.76
CA LEU A 74 10.29 13.05 -22.58
C LEU A 74 9.10 12.90 -23.53
N PRO A 75 9.34 12.40 -24.76
CA PRO A 75 8.27 11.99 -25.67
C PRO A 75 7.37 10.90 -25.04
N ASP A 76 6.08 10.91 -25.38
CA ASP A 76 5.09 9.99 -24.82
C ASP A 76 5.42 8.51 -25.11
N ASP A 77 5.99 8.20 -26.28
CA ASP A 77 6.44 6.85 -26.64
C ASP A 77 7.57 6.33 -25.75
N ILE A 78 8.46 7.23 -25.30
CA ILE A 78 9.52 6.89 -24.34
C ILE A 78 8.92 6.65 -22.96
N VAL A 79 7.96 7.48 -22.54
CA VAL A 79 7.24 7.29 -21.27
C VAL A 79 6.50 5.95 -21.26
N GLU A 80 5.76 5.63 -22.31
CA GLU A 80 5.09 4.32 -22.44
C GLU A 80 6.08 3.16 -22.44
N SER A 81 7.24 3.29 -23.11
CA SER A 81 8.28 2.25 -23.08
C SER A 81 8.85 2.03 -21.68
N ILE A 82 8.98 3.09 -20.86
CA ILE A 82 9.39 2.96 -19.46
C ILE A 82 8.32 2.21 -18.67
N ILE A 83 7.05 2.60 -18.81
CA ILE A 83 5.93 1.92 -18.12
C ILE A 83 5.87 0.45 -18.52
N ASP A 84 6.00 0.12 -19.80
CA ASP A 84 6.01 -1.26 -20.29
C ASP A 84 7.11 -2.10 -19.67
N LYS A 85 8.33 -1.53 -19.55
CA LYS A 85 9.45 -2.22 -18.90
C LYS A 85 9.20 -2.40 -17.40
N THR A 86 8.66 -1.40 -16.73
CA THR A 86 8.31 -1.48 -15.31
C THR A 86 7.27 -2.57 -15.06
N PHE A 87 6.17 -2.59 -15.83
CA PHE A 87 5.13 -3.61 -15.69
C PHE A 87 5.65 -5.00 -16.05
N LYS A 88 6.50 -5.13 -17.07
CA LYS A 88 7.10 -6.41 -17.40
C LYS A 88 7.93 -7.03 -16.27
N ASP A 89 8.51 -6.20 -15.41
CA ASP A 89 9.30 -6.66 -14.26
C ASP A 89 8.46 -6.83 -12.99
N ALA A 90 7.46 -5.97 -12.78
CA ALA A 90 6.64 -5.96 -11.56
C ALA A 90 5.35 -6.80 -11.64
N ASP A 91 4.62 -6.77 -12.77
CA ASP A 91 3.36 -7.50 -12.97
C ASP A 91 3.64 -8.93 -13.45
N THR A 92 3.91 -9.81 -12.50
CA THR A 92 4.20 -11.23 -12.74
C THR A 92 2.96 -12.04 -13.14
N GLY A 93 1.78 -11.60 -12.68
CA GLY A 93 0.48 -12.18 -13.00
C GLY A 93 0.01 -11.87 -14.41
N GLY A 94 0.51 -10.79 -15.01
CA GLY A 94 0.18 -10.33 -16.35
C GLY A 94 -1.26 -9.84 -16.49
N ASP A 95 -1.86 -9.35 -15.40
CA ASP A 95 -3.24 -8.85 -15.39
C ASP A 95 -3.32 -7.33 -15.62
N GLY A 96 -2.17 -6.67 -15.83
CA GLY A 96 -2.04 -5.26 -16.19
C GLY A 96 -2.07 -4.31 -14.99
N LYS A 97 -2.00 -4.85 -13.77
CA LYS A 97 -1.99 -4.11 -12.51
C LYS A 97 -1.01 -4.80 -11.56
N ILE A 98 -0.46 -4.07 -10.59
CA ILE A 98 0.51 -4.63 -9.65
C ILE A 98 -0.20 -4.78 -8.30
N ASP A 99 -0.32 -6.02 -7.81
CA ASP A 99 -0.86 -6.30 -6.48
C ASP A 99 0.20 -6.12 -5.37
N VAL A 100 -0.23 -6.12 -4.11
CA VAL A 100 0.65 -5.89 -2.95
C VAL A 100 1.80 -6.91 -2.89
N ARG A 101 1.55 -8.18 -3.23
CA ARG A 101 2.56 -9.24 -3.17
C ARG A 101 3.58 -9.06 -4.28
N GLU A 102 3.11 -8.76 -5.49
CA GLU A 102 3.98 -8.45 -6.64
C GLU A 102 4.87 -7.25 -6.36
N TRP A 103 4.30 -6.21 -5.72
CA TRP A 103 5.02 -5.05 -5.26
C TRP A 103 6.09 -5.40 -4.22
N GLU A 104 5.75 -6.18 -3.19
CA GLU A 104 6.70 -6.63 -2.16
C GLU A 104 7.87 -7.40 -2.79
N GLU A 105 7.58 -8.34 -3.70
CA GLU A 105 8.60 -9.08 -4.41
C GLU A 105 9.48 -8.16 -5.27
N PHE A 106 8.87 -7.22 -5.98
CA PHE A 106 9.58 -6.25 -6.81
C PHE A 106 10.53 -5.36 -5.99
N VAL A 107 10.08 -4.88 -4.83
CA VAL A 107 10.86 -4.07 -3.90
C VAL A 107 12.01 -4.87 -3.28
N ILE A 108 11.78 -6.13 -2.91
CA ILE A 108 12.84 -7.02 -2.37
C ILE A 108 13.94 -7.21 -3.43
N ARG A 109 13.56 -7.41 -4.71
CA ARG A 109 14.52 -7.52 -5.81
C ARG A 109 15.23 -6.19 -6.11
N ASN A 110 14.55 -5.06 -5.88
CA ASN A 110 15.03 -3.72 -6.21
C ASN A 110 14.94 -2.75 -5.01
N PRO A 111 15.75 -2.90 -3.95
CA PRO A 111 15.63 -2.11 -2.72
C PRO A 111 15.81 -0.59 -2.93
N THR A 112 16.44 -0.19 -4.04
CA THR A 112 16.64 1.22 -4.39
C THR A 112 15.33 1.94 -4.74
N VAL A 113 14.26 1.20 -5.08
CA VAL A 113 12.94 1.77 -5.40
C VAL A 113 12.36 2.54 -4.21
N LEU A 114 12.67 2.12 -2.98
CA LEU A 114 12.21 2.79 -1.76
C LEU A 114 13.12 3.94 -1.29
N LYS A 115 14.35 4.06 -1.83
CA LYS A 115 15.31 5.07 -1.35
C LYS A 115 14.82 6.50 -1.52
N THR A 116 14.04 6.78 -2.56
CA THR A 116 13.47 8.10 -2.81
C THR A 116 12.33 8.43 -1.85
N MET A 117 11.72 7.42 -1.22
CA MET A 117 10.59 7.60 -0.30
C MET A 117 11.00 7.96 1.13
N THR A 118 12.29 7.90 1.44
CA THR A 118 12.80 8.25 2.77
C THR A 118 13.53 9.58 2.68
N ILE A 119 13.06 10.61 3.40
CA ILE A 119 13.83 11.84 3.62
C ILE A 119 14.80 11.57 4.77
N PRO A 120 16.12 11.44 4.53
CA PRO A 120 17.05 10.99 5.56
C PRO A 120 17.08 11.91 6.78
N TYR A 121 16.96 13.21 6.56
CA TYR A 121 16.94 14.23 7.61
C TYR A 121 15.69 14.17 8.52
N LEU A 122 14.63 13.45 8.12
CA LEU A 122 13.48 13.24 9.02
C LEU A 122 13.76 12.17 10.09
N LYS A 123 14.77 11.30 9.92
CA LYS A 123 15.12 10.27 10.93
C LYS A 123 15.62 10.88 12.23
N ASP A 124 16.30 12.03 12.12
CA ASP A 124 16.91 12.73 13.25
C ASP A 124 16.10 13.96 13.70
N LEU A 125 14.91 14.19 13.13
CA LEU A 125 14.13 15.43 13.32
C LEU A 125 13.83 15.73 14.80
N THR A 126 13.49 14.73 15.60
CA THR A 126 13.19 14.89 17.04
C THR A 126 14.45 15.13 17.87
N THR A 127 15.62 14.70 17.36
CA THR A 127 16.93 14.94 17.96
C THR A 127 17.44 16.35 17.65
N GLU A 128 17.30 16.78 16.40
CA GLU A 128 17.76 18.10 15.94
C GLU A 128 16.77 19.23 16.32
N PHE A 129 15.48 18.92 16.39
CA PHE A 129 14.42 19.87 16.75
C PHE A 129 13.51 19.27 17.83
N PRO A 130 13.87 19.36 19.12
CA PRO A 130 13.08 18.82 20.23
C PRO A 130 11.64 19.38 20.32
N SER A 131 11.38 20.52 19.68
CA SER A 131 10.05 21.12 19.57
C SER A 131 9.13 20.42 18.55
N PHE A 132 9.68 19.61 17.64
CA PHE A 132 8.90 18.69 16.82
C PHE A 132 8.55 17.47 17.67
N VAL A 133 7.43 17.56 18.37
CA VAL A 133 6.82 16.43 19.08
C VAL A 133 5.99 15.64 18.06
N LEU A 134 6.34 14.39 17.81
CA LEU A 134 5.48 13.44 17.09
C LEU A 134 4.22 13.23 17.95
N ILE A 135 3.15 13.95 17.62
CA ILE A 135 1.83 13.69 18.18
C ILE A 135 1.29 12.47 17.43
N SER A 136 1.50 11.28 17.98
CA SER A 136 0.70 10.13 17.57
C SER A 136 -0.72 10.39 18.08
N GLU A 137 -1.63 10.83 17.22
CA GLU A 137 -3.06 10.79 17.53
C GLU A 137 -3.49 9.32 17.65
N ILE A 138 -3.28 8.77 18.84
CA ILE A 138 -4.11 7.71 19.40
C ILE A 138 -4.79 8.39 20.59
N GLU A 139 -5.74 9.28 20.32
CA GLU A 139 -6.69 9.66 21.35
C GLU A 139 -7.61 8.47 21.57
N ASP A 140 -7.33 7.77 22.66
CA ASP A 140 -8.23 6.82 23.30
C ASP A 140 -9.63 7.44 23.44
N ASP A 141 -10.58 7.00 22.59
CA ASP A 141 -12.03 7.13 22.82
C ASP A 141 -12.49 6.24 24.01
N LEU A 142 -11.69 6.20 25.08
CA LEU A 142 -12.04 5.65 26.37
C LEU A 142 -12.27 6.79 27.35
N ASN A 143 -13.26 7.65 27.08
CA ASN A 143 -14.04 8.36 28.09
C ASN A 143 -15.21 9.13 27.45
N LYS A 144 -16.29 8.43 27.10
CA LYS A 144 -17.64 9.00 27.20
C LYS A 144 -18.71 7.94 27.44
#